data_AF-A0A6H1ZE45-F1
#
_entry.id   AF-A0A6H1ZE45-F1
#
_cell.length_a   1.000
_cell.length_b   1.000
_cell.length_c   1.000
_cell.angle_alpha   90.00
_cell.angle_beta   90.00
_cell.angle_gamma   90.00
#
_symmetry.space_group_name_H-M   'P 1'
#
loop_
_entity.id
_entity.type
_entity.pdbx_description
1 polymer ?
#
loop_
_entity_poly.entity_id
_entity_poly.type
_entity_poly.pdbx_seq_one_letter_code
_entity_poly.pdbx_strand_id
1 'polypeptide(L)'
;MYRKNYKYVINRIDMPVDKGKALELKLKGNTYAEIAAIQEVSPQAIHQSIKHLLPNKDTKVYQDHRSDILSEIQRKLLVSVDDDAIQKASLLQRMTSFAIVYDKERIEKGLSSGNFVLVQADLEQLRQAKQDQEDTQEDKDIIDV
;
A
#
# COMPACT_ATOMS: atom_id res chain seq x y z
N MET A 1 22.74 -37.85 17.89
CA MET A 1 22.45 -36.73 16.96
C MET A 1 22.45 -37.26 15.53
N TYR A 2 21.28 -37.52 14.95
CA TYR A 2 21.16 -37.99 13.56
C TYR A 2 21.15 -36.81 12.59
N ARG A 3 22.20 -36.67 11.76
CA ARG A 3 22.17 -35.78 10.58
C ARG A 3 21.41 -36.50 9.47
N LYS A 4 20.20 -36.03 9.13
CA LYS A 4 19.46 -36.48 7.96
C LYS A 4 20.20 -36.03 6.70
N ASN A 5 20.85 -36.96 6.01
CA ASN A 5 21.45 -36.75 4.70
C ASN A 5 20.33 -36.73 3.65
N TYR A 6 19.86 -35.55 3.28
CA TYR A 6 18.99 -35.37 2.13
C TYR A 6 19.82 -35.56 0.86
N LYS A 7 19.75 -36.76 0.29
CA LYS A 7 20.27 -37.11 -1.04
C LYS A 7 19.42 -36.39 -2.09
N TYR A 8 19.80 -35.18 -2.48
CA TYR A 8 19.21 -34.53 -3.65
C TYR A 8 19.72 -35.25 -4.89
N VAL A 9 18.87 -36.10 -5.48
CA VAL A 9 19.08 -36.68 -6.81
C VAL A 9 18.87 -35.54 -7.81
N ILE A 10 19.96 -35.01 -8.35
CA ILE A 10 19.95 -33.89 -9.29
C ILE A 10 19.53 -34.41 -10.67
N ASN A 11 18.24 -34.60 -10.88
CA ASN A 11 17.65 -34.57 -12.21
C ASN A 11 17.18 -33.13 -12.43
N ARG A 12 17.99 -32.29 -13.11
CA ARG A 12 17.65 -30.89 -13.36
C ARG A 12 16.52 -30.81 -14.39
N ILE A 13 15.29 -30.93 -13.91
CA ILE A 13 14.17 -30.24 -14.53
C ILE A 13 14.32 -28.81 -14.01
N ASP A 14 14.64 -27.84 -14.88
CA ASP A 14 14.61 -26.41 -14.54
C ASP A 14 13.16 -26.00 -14.27
N MET A 15 12.60 -26.44 -13.14
CA MET A 15 11.30 -25.97 -12.71
C MET A 15 11.46 -24.49 -12.31
N PRO A 16 10.68 -23.59 -12.93
CA PRO A 16 10.77 -22.17 -12.62
C PRO A 16 10.37 -21.96 -11.15
N VAL A 17 11.19 -21.20 -10.42
CA VAL A 17 10.86 -20.80 -9.05
C VAL A 17 9.60 -19.95 -9.07
N ASP A 18 8.57 -20.36 -8.33
CA ASP A 18 7.43 -19.50 -8.04
C ASP A 18 7.87 -18.47 -7.00
N LYS A 19 8.26 -17.29 -7.50
CA LYS A 19 8.75 -16.17 -6.70
C LYS A 19 7.72 -15.66 -5.71
N GLY A 20 6.43 -15.65 -6.08
CA GLY A 20 5.35 -15.14 -5.25
C GLY A 20 5.18 -16.03 -4.01
N LYS A 21 5.02 -17.34 -4.24
CA LYS A 21 4.91 -18.33 -3.16
C LYS A 21 6.18 -18.40 -2.31
N ALA A 22 7.36 -18.30 -2.93
CA ALA A 22 8.63 -18.31 -2.20
C ALA A 22 8.79 -17.09 -1.30
N LEU A 23 8.39 -15.90 -1.77
CA LEU A 23 8.42 -14.67 -0.99
C LEU A 23 7.43 -14.74 0.18
N GLU A 24 6.21 -15.19 -0.05
CA GLU A 24 5.19 -15.34 0.99
C GLU A 24 5.64 -16.27 2.12
N LEU A 25 6.14 -17.47 1.78
CA LEU A 25 6.68 -18.42 2.76
C LEU A 25 7.88 -17.82 3.50
N LYS A 26 8.74 -17.06 2.79
CA LYS A 26 9.89 -16.43 3.42
C LYS A 26 9.49 -15.36 4.43
N LEU A 27 8.47 -14.56 4.13
CA LEU A 27 7.90 -13.55 5.05
C LEU A 27 7.20 -14.20 6.25
N LYS A 28 6.64 -15.42 6.10
CA LYS A 28 6.09 -16.24 7.20
C LYS A 28 7.17 -16.88 8.09
N GLY A 29 8.45 -16.72 7.78
CA GLY A 29 9.57 -17.19 8.59
C GLY A 29 10.20 -18.51 8.13
N ASN A 30 9.75 -19.09 7.01
CA ASN A 30 10.35 -20.32 6.51
C ASN A 30 11.82 -20.15 6.08
N THR A 31 12.60 -21.22 6.22
CA THR A 31 13.98 -21.25 5.76
C THR A 31 14.06 -21.50 4.25
N TYR A 32 15.16 -21.12 3.60
CA TYR A 32 15.34 -21.40 2.17
C TYR A 32 15.32 -22.91 1.86
N ALA A 33 15.70 -23.75 2.81
CA ALA A 33 15.67 -25.21 2.67
C ALA A 33 14.24 -25.76 2.70
N GLU A 34 13.37 -25.22 3.56
CA GLU A 34 11.96 -25.59 3.62
C GLU A 34 11.22 -25.16 2.34
N ILE A 35 11.46 -23.93 1.87
CA ILE A 35 10.86 -23.41 0.64
C ILE A 35 11.31 -24.22 -0.57
N ALA A 36 12.60 -24.57 -0.62
CA ALA A 36 13.18 -25.44 -1.63
C ALA A 36 12.53 -26.83 -1.66
N ALA A 37 12.26 -27.42 -0.48
CA ALA A 37 11.56 -28.70 -0.39
C ALA A 37 10.11 -28.62 -0.87
N ILE A 38 9.43 -27.49 -0.63
CA ILE A 38 8.03 -27.26 -1.08
C ILE A 38 7.95 -27.05 -2.59
N GLN A 39 8.93 -26.39 -3.19
CA GLN A 39 8.95 -26.08 -4.62
C GLN A 39 9.80 -27.05 -5.45
N GLU A 40 10.40 -28.07 -4.80
CA GLU A 40 11.27 -29.07 -5.44
C GLU A 40 12.44 -28.47 -6.24
N VAL A 41 13.00 -27.37 -5.74
CA VAL A 41 14.16 -26.66 -6.34
C VAL A 41 15.31 -26.56 -5.35
N SER A 42 16.48 -26.10 -5.80
CA SER A 42 17.61 -25.88 -4.88
C SER A 42 17.38 -24.66 -3.96
N PRO A 43 17.87 -24.68 -2.70
CA PRO A 43 17.82 -23.51 -1.82
C PRO A 43 18.52 -22.28 -2.42
N GLN A 44 19.58 -22.48 -3.21
CA GLN A 44 20.28 -21.43 -3.91
C GLN A 44 19.40 -20.77 -4.97
N ALA A 45 18.62 -21.55 -5.73
CA ALA A 45 17.68 -21.02 -6.72
C ALA A 45 16.61 -20.15 -6.07
N ILE A 46 16.05 -20.57 -4.92
CA ILE A 46 15.13 -19.74 -4.13
C ILE A 46 15.83 -18.43 -3.71
N HIS A 47 16.99 -18.51 -3.06
CA HIS A 47 17.68 -17.32 -2.56
C HIS A 47 17.97 -16.31 -3.66
N GLN A 48 18.53 -16.74 -4.80
CA GLN A 48 18.83 -15.84 -5.91
C GLN A 48 17.55 -15.21 -6.50
N SER A 49 16.46 -15.97 -6.52
CA SER A 49 15.19 -15.53 -7.10
C SER A 49 14.46 -14.49 -6.26
N ILE A 50 14.58 -14.53 -4.92
CA ILE A 50 13.81 -13.65 -4.03
C ILE A 50 14.65 -12.65 -3.22
N LYS A 51 15.99 -12.74 -3.21
CA LYS A 51 16.85 -11.86 -2.38
C LYS A 51 16.63 -10.35 -2.58
N HIS A 52 16.27 -9.94 -3.79
CA HIS A 52 16.03 -8.53 -4.15
C HIS A 52 14.60 -8.07 -3.87
N LEU A 53 13.70 -9.01 -3.57
CA LEU A 53 12.30 -8.75 -3.22
C LEU A 53 12.08 -8.71 -1.70
N LEU A 54 13.07 -9.17 -0.92
CA LEU A 54 12.99 -9.13 0.53
C LEU A 54 13.21 -7.70 1.02
N PRO A 55 12.42 -7.25 2.03
CA PRO A 55 12.68 -5.97 2.68
C PRO A 55 14.11 -5.93 3.19
N ASN A 56 14.87 -4.94 2.72
CA ASN A 56 16.19 -4.63 3.27
C ASN A 56 16.08 -3.40 4.17
N LYS A 57 17.20 -3.01 4.80
CA LYS A 57 17.25 -1.81 5.65
C LYS A 57 16.77 -0.57 4.89
N ASP A 58 17.13 -0.46 3.61
CA ASP A 58 16.76 0.66 2.75
C ASP A 58 15.26 0.68 2.45
N THR A 59 14.60 -0.48 2.38
CA THR A 59 13.15 -0.59 2.17
C THR A 59 12.41 -0.01 3.36
N LYS A 60 12.86 -0.29 4.58
CA LYS A 60 12.26 0.28 5.79
C LYS A 60 12.49 1.79 5.86
N VAL A 61 13.72 2.25 5.61
CA VAL A 61 14.04 3.69 5.55
C VAL A 61 13.17 4.39 4.50
N TYR A 62 12.99 3.78 3.33
CA TYR A 62 12.10 4.30 2.30
C TYR A 62 10.64 4.38 2.77
N GLN A 63 10.12 3.32 3.42
CA GLN A 63 8.76 3.30 3.95
C GLN A 63 8.56 4.36 5.03
N ASP A 64 9.50 4.48 5.97
CA ASP A 64 9.44 5.41 7.09
C ASP A 64 9.53 6.88 6.62
N HIS A 65 10.22 7.15 5.51
CA HIS A 65 10.42 8.49 4.94
C HIS A 65 9.68 8.74 3.63
N ARG A 66 8.69 7.90 3.29
CA ARG A 66 8.02 7.95 1.99
C ARG A 66 7.32 9.30 1.77
N SER A 67 6.72 9.86 2.82
CA SER A 67 6.09 11.18 2.79
C SER A 67 7.09 12.32 2.58
N ASP A 68 8.29 12.24 3.19
CA ASP A 68 9.36 13.23 3.02
C ASP A 68 9.90 13.20 1.58
N ILE A 69 10.07 12.01 1.01
CA ILE A 69 10.49 11.83 -0.39
C ILE A 69 9.47 12.45 -1.34
N LEU A 70 8.18 12.21 -1.10
CA LEU A 70 7.11 12.80 -1.91
C LEU A 70 7.09 14.33 -1.77
N SER A 71 7.34 14.87 -0.57
CA SER A 71 7.43 16.31 -0.32
C SER A 71 8.59 16.96 -1.10
N GLU A 72 9.75 16.31 -1.19
CA GLU A 72 10.87 16.80 -2.00
C GLU A 72 10.55 16.76 -3.51
N ILE A 73 9.82 15.73 -3.98
CA ILE A 73 9.36 15.67 -5.37
C ILE A 73 8.39 16.82 -5.67
N GLN A 74 7.46 17.13 -4.76
CA GLN A 74 6.56 18.28 -4.89
C GLN A 74 7.34 19.59 -5.04
N ARG A 75 8.35 19.81 -4.18
CA ARG A 75 9.23 20.98 -4.28
C ARG A 75 9.91 21.08 -5.64
N LYS A 76 10.45 19.96 -6.15
CA LYS A 76 11.10 19.92 -7.47
C LYS A 76 10.12 20.24 -8.61
N LEU A 77 8.89 19.72 -8.53
CA LEU A 77 7.85 20.00 -9.52
C LEU A 77 7.46 21.49 -9.51
N LEU A 78 7.27 22.09 -8.34
CA LEU A 78 6.96 23.53 -8.23
C LEU A 78 8.10 24.40 -8.75
N VAL A 79 9.34 24.10 -8.37
CA VAL A 79 10.53 24.81 -8.86
C VAL A 79 10.70 24.66 -10.37
N SER A 80 10.24 23.56 -10.95
CA SER A 80 10.29 23.39 -12.40
C SER A 80 9.30 24.29 -13.13
N VAL A 81 8.27 24.85 -12.49
CA VAL A 81 7.32 25.75 -13.16
C VAL A 81 7.94 27.14 -13.27
N ASP A 82 8.41 27.47 -14.47
CA ASP A 82 8.95 28.78 -14.86
C ASP A 82 8.05 29.47 -15.91
N ASP A 83 8.33 30.73 -16.22
CA ASP A 83 7.53 31.55 -17.14
C ASP A 83 7.40 30.91 -18.54
N ASP A 84 8.45 30.23 -18.99
CA ASP A 84 8.45 29.49 -20.26
C ASP A 84 7.54 28.26 -20.20
N ALA A 85 7.57 27.50 -19.09
CA ALA A 85 6.67 26.39 -18.88
C ALA A 85 5.21 26.83 -18.85
N ILE A 86 4.90 27.97 -18.22
CA ILE A 86 3.53 28.48 -18.09
C ILE A 86 2.84 28.66 -19.45
N GLN A 87 3.60 29.08 -20.46
CA GLN A 87 3.10 29.30 -21.81
C GLN A 87 3.00 28.01 -22.65
N LYS A 88 3.43 26.87 -22.10
CA LYS A 88 3.55 25.58 -22.80
C LYS A 88 2.56 24.55 -22.24
N ALA A 89 2.17 23.61 -23.10
CA ALA A 89 1.35 22.46 -22.72
C ALA A 89 1.99 21.59 -21.61
N SER A 90 3.31 21.70 -21.41
CA SER A 90 4.04 21.04 -20.32
C SER A 90 3.65 21.54 -18.93
N LEU A 91 3.10 22.76 -18.79
CA LEU A 91 2.59 23.24 -17.49
C LEU A 91 1.51 22.33 -16.95
N LEU A 92 0.52 21.97 -17.78
CA LEU A 92 -0.58 21.10 -17.35
C LEU A 92 -0.06 19.76 -16.83
N GLN A 93 0.91 19.15 -17.53
CA GLN A 93 1.53 17.89 -17.09
C GLN A 93 2.26 18.05 -15.76
N ARG A 94 2.97 19.16 -15.54
CA ARG A 94 3.66 19.47 -14.28
C ARG A 94 2.67 19.68 -13.13
N MET A 95 1.60 20.43 -13.36
CA MET A 95 0.54 20.67 -12.38
C MET A 95 -0.23 19.40 -12.03
N THR A 96 -0.58 18.58 -13.01
CA THR A 96 -1.22 17.28 -12.77
C THR A 96 -0.31 16.33 -11.99
N SER A 97 0.98 16.29 -12.35
CA SER A 97 1.97 15.49 -11.60
C SER A 97 2.09 15.97 -10.15
N PHE A 98 2.10 17.29 -9.94
CA PHE A 98 2.12 17.87 -8.61
C PHE A 98 0.89 17.45 -7.79
N ALA A 99 -0.32 17.58 -8.35
CA ALA A 99 -1.57 17.19 -7.68
C ALA A 99 -1.54 15.71 -7.26
N ILE A 100 -1.10 14.81 -8.15
CA ILE A 100 -0.99 13.38 -7.84
C ILE A 100 -0.01 13.14 -6.69
N VAL A 101 1.18 13.74 -6.73
CA VAL A 101 2.20 13.54 -5.69
C VAL A 101 1.73 14.11 -4.35
N TYR A 102 1.06 15.26 -4.36
CA TYR A 102 0.46 15.88 -3.18
C TYR A 102 -0.58 14.96 -2.53
N ASP A 103 -1.51 14.42 -3.30
CA ASP A 103 -2.54 13.51 -2.76
C ASP A 103 -1.92 12.23 -2.18
N LYS A 104 -0.90 11.68 -2.85
CA LYS A 104 -0.18 10.51 -2.32
C LYS A 104 0.56 10.83 -1.03
N GLU A 105 1.24 11.96 -0.95
CA GLU A 105 1.94 12.39 0.27
C GLU A 105 0.98 12.55 1.45
N ARG A 106 -0.21 13.11 1.21
CA ARG A 106 -1.28 13.19 2.21
C ARG A 106 -1.69 11.82 2.73
N ILE A 107 -1.96 10.87 1.83
CA ILE A 107 -2.32 9.50 2.21
C ILE A 107 -1.22 8.86 3.06
N GLU A 108 0.05 9.03 2.68
CA GLU A 108 1.18 8.50 3.46
C GLU A 108 1.29 9.13 4.86
N LYS A 109 0.86 10.39 5.02
CA LYS A 109 0.75 11.07 6.33
C LYS A 109 -0.53 10.72 7.10
N GLY A 110 -1.35 9.80 6.60
CA GLY A 110 -2.64 9.44 7.20
C GLY A 110 -3.71 10.53 7.04
N LEU A 111 -3.49 11.51 6.16
CA LEU A 111 -4.47 12.54 5.83
C LEU A 111 -5.40 12.03 4.73
N SER A 112 -6.70 12.24 4.90
CA SER A 112 -7.69 11.89 3.88
C SER A 112 -7.42 12.65 2.57
N SER A 113 -7.53 11.93 1.45
CA SER A 113 -7.43 12.43 0.07
C SER A 113 -8.81 12.61 -0.62
N GLY A 114 -9.91 12.55 0.14
CA GLY A 114 -11.29 12.74 -0.33
C GLY A 114 -12.29 12.09 0.64
N ASN A 115 -13.50 12.58 0.93
CA ASN A 115 -14.30 13.69 0.42
C ASN A 115 -14.97 14.36 1.63
N PHE A 116 -14.63 15.61 1.97
CA PHE A 116 -15.35 16.34 3.03
C PHE A 116 -16.86 16.49 2.70
N VAL A 117 -17.20 16.48 1.40
CA VAL A 117 -18.58 16.58 0.90
C VAL A 117 -19.42 15.34 1.21
N LEU A 118 -18.86 14.12 1.15
CA LEU A 118 -19.61 12.89 1.48
C LEU A 118 -19.82 12.75 2.99
N VAL A 119 -18.81 13.13 3.79
CA VAL A 119 -18.92 13.10 5.25
C VAL A 119 -19.97 14.09 5.77
N GLN A 120 -20.13 15.26 5.13
CA GLN A 120 -21.20 16.19 5.49
C GLN A 120 -22.59 15.68 5.12
N ALA A 121 -22.76 15.07 3.94
CA ALA A 121 -24.04 14.52 3.52
C ALA A 121 -24.52 13.41 4.48
N ASP A 122 -23.63 12.53 4.91
CA ASP A 122 -23.97 11.46 5.87
C ASP A 122 -24.28 12.02 7.27
N LEU A 123 -23.56 13.07 7.71
CA LEU A 123 -23.80 13.72 8.99
C LEU A 123 -25.14 14.44 9.06
N GLU A 124 -25.58 15.04 7.96
CA GLU A 124 -26.85 15.77 7.88
C GLU A 124 -28.03 14.79 7.84
N GLN A 125 -27.91 13.68 7.10
CA GLN A 125 -28.88 12.59 7.11
C GLN A 125 -29.01 11.93 8.49
N LEU A 126 -27.89 11.72 9.20
CA LEU A 126 -27.91 11.19 10.56
C LEU A 126 -28.53 12.14 11.58
N ARG A 127 -28.47 13.45 11.36
CA ARG A 127 -29.13 14.45 12.22
C ARG A 127 -30.64 14.47 11.99
N GLN A 128 -31.08 14.45 10.73
CA GLN A 128 -32.50 14.36 10.39
C GLN A 128 -33.13 13.07 10.92
N ALA A 129 -32.48 11.92 10.73
CA ALA A 129 -32.99 10.64 11.23
C ALA A 129 -33.10 10.58 12.77
N LYS A 130 -32.28 11.36 13.52
CA LYS A 130 -32.42 11.47 14.97
C LYS A 130 -33.58 12.38 15.38
N GLN A 131 -33.76 13.50 14.67
CA GLN A 131 -34.89 14.40 14.91
C GLN A 131 -36.23 13.70 14.61
N ASP A 132 -36.33 12.98 13.50
CA ASP A 132 -37.53 12.23 13.14
C ASP A 132 -37.86 11.12 14.16
N GLN A 133 -36.84 10.55 14.81
CA GLN A 133 -37.02 9.54 15.86
C GLN A 133 -37.50 10.15 17.19
N GLU A 134 -37.06 11.36 17.52
CA GLU A 134 -37.51 12.09 18.71
C GLU A 134 -38.98 12.53 18.53
N ASP A 135 -39.34 13.09 17.37
CA ASP A 135 -40.72 13.50 17.07
C ASP A 135 -41.70 12.31 17.04
N THR A 136 -41.28 11.16 16.49
CA THR A 136 -42.11 9.94 16.46
C THR A 136 -42.32 9.32 17.86
N GLN A 137 -41.43 9.60 18.80
CA GLN A 137 -41.53 9.09 20.18
C GLN A 137 -42.47 9.96 21.02
N GLU A 138 -42.46 11.28 20.83
CA GLU A 138 -43.39 12.19 21.51
C GLU A 138 -44.85 11.95 21.11
N ASP A 139 -45.12 11.63 19.83
CA ASP A 139 -46.47 11.32 19.35
C ASP A 139 -47.07 10.02 19.94
N LYS A 140 -46.22 9.06 20.32
CA LYS A 140 -46.69 7.81 20.96
C LYS A 140 -47.08 8.02 22.42
N ASP A 141 -46.38 8.90 23.12
CA ASP A 141 -46.64 9.19 24.54
C ASP A 141 -47.93 10.02 24.74
N ILE A 142 -48.46 10.66 23.68
CA ILE A 142 -49.74 11.39 23.70
C ILE A 142 -50.95 10.45 23.52
N ILE A 143 -50.78 9.29 22.89
CA ILE A 143 -51.88 8.36 22.57
C ILE A 143 -52.15 7.37 23.72
N ASP A 144 -51.20 7.18 24.64
CA ASP A 144 -51.30 6.23 25.78
C ASP A 144 -51.79 6.88 27.11
N VAL A 145 -52.52 8.01 27.06
CA VAL A 145 -53.20 8.65 28.22
C VAL A 145 -54.72 8.58 28.08
#